data_AF-A0ABD3RS33-F1
#
_entry.id   AF-A0ABD3RS33-F1
#
_cell.length_a   1.000
_cell.length_b   1.000
_cell.length_c   1.000
_cell.angle_alpha   90.00
_cell.angle_beta   90.00
_cell.angle_gamma   90.00
#
_symmetry.space_group_name_H-M   'P 1'
#
loop_
_entity.id
_entity.type
_entity.pdbx_description
1 polymer ?
#
loop_
_entity_poly.entity_id
_entity_poly.type
_entity_poly.pdbx_seq_one_letter_code
_entity_poly.pdbx_strand_id
1 'polypeptide(L)'
;MRYPTGNSKRNQPLPRSSSSRARSLTDPLLQPHQLVNQDLKLDNLETKHFVLVHGGGFGAWCWYKTIALLEESGYKVTAVDLTGSGIHSFDTNSITSLSQYVKPLTDFLEKLTDGEKVILVGHDFGGACISYAMELFPSKVSKAIFVAAAMLTSGQSALDMFSDKVESNDLMRQAQVFLYANGNDQSPTAIDFDKSLLRDLLFNQSPTKDIALASVSMRPIPFFPVLEKLSLSETNHGSVRRFYIETVEDNAIPIAVQESMVNKSPPEQVFILKGADHSPFFSKPQALHKFLVEISRLP
;
A
#
# COMPACT_ATOMS: atom_id res chain seq x y z
N MET A 1 -28.44 -66.80 -45.30
CA MET A 1 -29.48 -65.81 -44.94
C MET A 1 -28.82 -64.46 -44.71
N ARG A 2 -29.33 -63.42 -45.39
CA ARG A 2 -29.30 -61.96 -45.08
C ARG A 2 -27.95 -61.22 -44.82
N TYR A 3 -27.65 -60.31 -45.76
CA TYR A 3 -26.88 -59.05 -45.71
C TYR A 3 -27.28 -58.08 -44.56
N PRO A 4 -26.67 -56.87 -44.33
CA PRO A 4 -25.43 -56.22 -44.89
C PRO A 4 -24.56 -55.34 -43.90
N THR A 5 -23.40 -54.86 -44.41
CA THR A 5 -22.73 -53.53 -44.29
C THR A 5 -22.67 -52.75 -42.96
N GLY A 6 -21.59 -52.05 -42.57
CA GLY A 6 -20.38 -51.67 -43.29
C GLY A 6 -19.55 -50.60 -42.54
N ASN A 7 -18.28 -50.48 -42.96
CA ASN A 7 -17.31 -49.39 -42.78
C ASN A 7 -16.98 -48.86 -41.36
N SER A 8 -15.86 -49.33 -40.79
CA SER A 8 -15.01 -48.48 -39.93
C SER A 8 -13.86 -47.89 -40.75
N LYS A 9 -13.84 -46.56 -40.87
CA LYS A 9 -12.78 -45.80 -41.56
C LYS A 9 -11.57 -45.63 -40.64
N ARG A 10 -10.41 -45.83 -41.27
CA ARG A 10 -9.03 -45.55 -40.84
C ARG A 10 -8.85 -44.46 -39.78
N ASN A 11 -8.16 -44.81 -38.69
CA ASN A 11 -7.46 -43.89 -37.80
C ASN A 11 -6.40 -43.10 -38.57
N GLN A 12 -6.56 -41.78 -38.66
CA GLN A 12 -5.46 -40.85 -38.95
C GLN A 12 -4.96 -40.24 -37.64
N PRO A 13 -3.64 -40.17 -37.41
CA PRO A 13 -3.10 -39.51 -36.23
C PRO A 13 -3.20 -37.99 -36.39
N LEU A 14 -3.75 -37.33 -35.37
CA LEU A 14 -3.77 -35.87 -35.27
C LEU A 14 -2.34 -35.30 -35.21
N PRO A 15 -2.01 -34.25 -35.96
CA PRO A 15 -0.69 -33.64 -35.90
C PRO A 15 -0.46 -32.99 -34.53
N ARG A 16 0.59 -33.45 -33.84
CA ARG A 16 1.13 -32.78 -32.65
C ARG A 16 1.68 -31.42 -33.06
N SER A 17 0.98 -30.36 -32.65
CA SER A 17 1.54 -29.00 -32.66
C SER A 17 2.54 -28.89 -31.51
N SER A 18 3.82 -29.18 -31.80
CA SER A 18 4.94 -28.80 -30.94
C SER A 18 5.32 -27.35 -31.26
N SER A 19 4.64 -26.40 -30.62
CA SER A 19 5.12 -25.02 -30.57
C SER A 19 6.23 -24.92 -29.53
N SER A 20 7.47 -25.17 -29.95
CA SER A 20 8.67 -24.82 -29.21
C SER A 20 8.99 -23.33 -29.42
N ARG A 21 8.10 -22.44 -29.01
CA ARG A 21 8.42 -21.01 -28.93
C ARG A 21 9.08 -20.76 -27.58
N ALA A 22 10.39 -20.53 -27.62
CA ALA A 22 11.12 -19.97 -26.50
C ALA A 22 10.40 -18.69 -26.03
N ARG A 23 10.12 -18.58 -24.72
CA ARG A 23 9.71 -17.31 -24.11
C ARG A 23 10.81 -16.30 -24.42
N SER A 24 10.49 -15.28 -25.19
CA SER A 24 11.39 -14.15 -25.43
C SER A 24 11.66 -13.46 -24.09
N LEU A 25 12.83 -13.73 -23.51
CA LEU A 25 13.39 -13.07 -22.32
C LEU A 25 13.91 -11.66 -22.68
N THR A 26 13.09 -10.88 -23.37
CA THR A 26 13.44 -9.52 -23.80
C THR A 26 12.28 -8.60 -23.53
N ASP A 27 11.86 -8.52 -22.27
CA ASP A 27 11.60 -7.19 -21.75
C ASP A 27 12.98 -6.51 -21.69
N PRO A 28 13.19 -5.35 -22.32
CA PRO A 28 14.46 -4.66 -22.15
C PRO A 28 14.62 -4.39 -20.65
N LEU A 29 15.63 -5.01 -20.04
CA LEU A 29 16.12 -4.60 -18.74
C LEU A 29 16.58 -3.15 -18.90
N LEU A 30 15.67 -2.22 -18.61
CA LEU A 30 15.99 -0.81 -18.53
C LEU A 30 17.08 -0.70 -17.47
N GLN A 31 18.26 -0.31 -17.93
CA GLN A 31 19.38 -0.06 -17.02
C GLN A 31 18.98 1.10 -16.11
N PRO A 32 19.31 1.07 -14.80
CA PRO A 32 18.88 2.11 -13.85
C PRO A 32 19.17 3.54 -14.35
N HIS A 33 20.32 3.75 -15.00
CA HIS A 33 20.73 5.05 -15.55
C HIS A 33 19.87 5.57 -16.72
N GLN A 34 19.11 4.70 -17.41
CA GLN A 34 18.26 5.11 -18.54
C GLN A 34 16.91 5.69 -18.09
N LEU A 35 16.48 5.42 -16.84
CA LEU A 35 15.30 6.05 -16.24
C LEU A 35 15.65 7.36 -15.51
N VAL A 36 16.91 7.54 -15.13
CA VAL A 36 17.40 8.66 -14.29
C VAL A 36 17.79 9.90 -15.12
N ASN A 37 17.97 9.76 -16.44
CA ASN A 37 18.49 10.82 -17.32
C ASN A 37 17.44 11.49 -18.24
N GLN A 38 16.16 11.50 -17.87
CA GLN A 38 15.28 12.56 -18.40
C GLN A 38 15.43 13.73 -17.45
N ASP A 39 16.03 14.85 -17.90
CA ASP A 39 16.20 16.08 -17.13
C ASP A 39 14.94 16.39 -16.30
N LEU A 40 14.93 15.96 -15.02
CA LEU A 40 13.81 16.18 -14.13
C LEU A 40 13.86 17.67 -13.75
N LYS A 41 13.24 18.53 -14.55
CA LYS A 41 13.07 19.94 -14.19
C LYS A 41 12.11 20.02 -13.01
N LEU A 42 12.65 20.10 -11.81
CA LEU A 42 11.88 20.20 -10.56
C LEU A 42 11.52 21.67 -10.22
N ASP A 43 11.93 22.63 -11.03
CA ASP A 43 11.96 24.06 -10.66
C ASP A 43 10.58 24.71 -10.52
N ASN A 44 9.51 24.02 -10.89
CA ASN A 44 8.12 24.52 -10.86
C ASN A 44 7.20 23.69 -9.94
N LEU A 45 7.74 22.85 -9.06
CA LEU A 45 6.92 22.08 -8.12
C LEU A 45 6.53 22.92 -6.91
N GLU A 46 5.28 22.80 -6.46
CA GLU A 46 4.80 23.40 -5.19
C GLU A 46 5.64 22.91 -4.00
N THR A 47 6.07 21.64 -4.04
CA THR A 47 7.00 21.06 -3.07
C THR A 47 7.78 19.91 -3.70
N LYS A 48 8.98 19.65 -3.14
CA LYS A 48 9.84 18.50 -3.49
C LYS A 48 9.99 17.52 -2.32
N HIS A 49 9.15 17.64 -1.29
CA HIS A 49 9.28 16.87 -0.06
C HIS A 49 8.19 15.82 0.06
N PHE A 50 8.57 14.55 -0.06
CA PHE A 50 7.71 13.41 0.23
C PHE A 50 7.81 12.98 1.70
N VAL A 51 6.66 12.71 2.30
CA VAL A 51 6.56 12.09 3.62
C VAL A 51 5.87 10.74 3.47
N LEU A 52 6.59 9.67 3.78
CA LEU A 52 6.15 8.29 3.56
C LEU A 52 5.67 7.69 4.88
N VAL A 53 4.43 7.22 4.88
CA VAL A 53 3.72 6.67 6.04
C VAL A 53 3.35 5.22 5.75
N HIS A 54 3.91 4.31 6.55
CA HIS A 54 3.76 2.86 6.36
C HIS A 54 2.39 2.33 6.81
N GLY A 55 2.05 1.12 6.35
CA GLY A 55 0.89 0.36 6.76
C GLY A 55 1.02 -0.37 8.11
N GLY A 56 0.01 -1.15 8.45
CA GLY A 56 -0.01 -1.97 9.66
C GLY A 56 1.15 -2.96 9.71
N GLY A 57 1.92 -2.91 10.81
CA GLY A 57 2.97 -3.88 11.12
C GLY A 57 4.28 -3.63 10.40
N PHE A 58 4.31 -2.63 9.51
CA PHE A 58 5.52 -2.12 8.90
C PHE A 58 6.18 -1.02 9.75
N GLY A 59 7.25 -0.45 9.23
CA GLY A 59 7.92 0.75 9.73
C GLY A 59 8.53 1.51 8.54
N ALA A 60 9.22 2.62 8.81
CA ALA A 60 9.92 3.42 7.80
C ALA A 60 10.86 2.58 6.91
N TRP A 61 11.41 1.48 7.46
CA TRP A 61 12.28 0.53 6.77
C TRP A 61 11.66 -0.06 5.49
N CYS A 62 10.32 -0.16 5.38
CA CYS A 62 9.70 -0.73 4.18
C CYS A 62 9.91 0.15 2.94
N TRP A 63 10.14 1.44 3.14
CA TRP A 63 10.32 2.42 2.07
C TRP A 63 11.75 2.51 1.55
N TYR A 64 12.70 1.68 1.99
CA TYR A 64 14.13 1.86 1.69
C TYR A 64 14.44 2.01 0.18
N LYS A 65 13.76 1.24 -0.69
CA LYS A 65 13.91 1.36 -2.15
C LYS A 65 13.29 2.64 -2.69
N THR A 66 12.11 3.01 -2.19
CA THR A 66 11.39 4.23 -2.60
C THR A 66 12.14 5.48 -2.19
N ILE A 67 12.72 5.50 -0.98
CA ILE A 67 13.59 6.59 -0.49
C ILE A 67 14.75 6.78 -1.47
N ALA A 68 15.51 5.72 -1.75
CA ALA A 68 16.66 5.80 -2.67
C ALA A 68 16.26 6.33 -4.06
N LEU A 69 15.20 5.79 -4.67
CA LEU A 69 14.76 6.20 -6.01
C LEU A 69 14.27 7.67 -6.05
N LEU A 70 13.57 8.13 -5.02
CA LEU A 70 13.10 9.52 -4.94
C LEU A 70 14.25 10.50 -4.68
N GLU A 71 15.20 10.15 -3.82
CA GLU A 71 16.39 10.97 -3.55
C GLU A 71 17.31 11.06 -4.78
N GLU A 72 17.52 9.96 -5.50
CA GLU A 72 18.21 9.94 -6.80
C GLU A 72 17.52 10.82 -7.85
N SER A 73 16.21 11.03 -7.70
CA SER A 73 15.41 11.91 -8.55
C SER A 73 15.35 13.36 -8.07
N GLY A 74 16.12 13.72 -7.02
CA GLY A 74 16.23 15.08 -6.50
C GLY A 74 15.14 15.51 -5.51
N TYR A 75 14.36 14.57 -4.97
CA TYR A 75 13.35 14.86 -3.95
C TYR A 75 13.94 14.73 -2.54
N LYS A 76 13.42 15.52 -1.60
CA LYS A 76 13.62 15.31 -0.17
C LYS A 76 12.63 14.26 0.30
N VAL A 77 13.07 13.29 1.10
CA VAL A 77 12.20 12.22 1.59
C VAL A 77 12.28 12.14 3.11
N THR A 78 11.14 11.92 3.75
CA THR A 78 11.05 11.61 5.17
C THR A 78 10.13 10.41 5.34
N ALA A 79 10.67 9.25 5.70
CA ALA A 79 9.87 8.12 6.11
C ALA A 79 9.73 8.14 7.64
N VAL A 80 8.50 8.07 8.13
CA VAL A 80 8.22 8.13 9.58
C VAL A 80 8.00 6.73 10.13
N ASP A 81 8.53 6.45 11.31
CA ASP A 81 8.04 5.35 12.15
C ASP A 81 6.89 5.89 12.99
N LEU A 82 5.68 5.34 12.81
CA LEU A 82 4.55 5.64 13.68
C LEU A 82 4.80 5.08 15.09
N THR A 83 4.03 5.54 16.08
CA THR A 83 4.25 5.14 17.48
C THR A 83 4.19 3.61 17.61
N GLY A 84 5.23 3.02 18.21
CA GLY A 84 5.34 1.57 18.39
C GLY A 84 5.61 0.75 17.13
N SER A 85 5.92 1.42 16.01
CA SER A 85 6.28 0.79 14.73
C SER A 85 7.78 0.91 14.45
N GLY A 86 8.29 0.08 13.53
CA GLY A 86 9.72 0.06 13.18
C GLY A 86 10.63 0.02 14.41
N ILE A 87 11.49 1.03 14.58
CA ILE A 87 12.40 1.14 15.74
C ILE A 87 11.85 1.99 16.89
N HIS A 88 10.61 2.47 16.82
CA HIS A 88 10.01 3.29 17.87
C HIS A 88 9.85 2.47 19.17
N SER A 89 10.37 2.98 20.29
CA SER A 89 10.49 2.23 21.55
C SER A 89 9.18 2.02 22.31
N PHE A 90 8.14 2.79 22.01
CA PHE A 90 6.81 2.65 22.62
C PHE A 90 6.24 1.24 22.38
N ASP A 91 5.62 0.66 23.41
CA ASP A 91 4.98 -0.64 23.30
C ASP A 91 3.64 -0.53 22.54
N THR A 92 3.53 -1.27 21.44
CA THR A 92 2.34 -1.32 20.60
C THR A 92 1.08 -1.67 21.39
N ASN A 93 1.18 -2.57 22.37
CA ASN A 93 0.01 -3.01 23.16
C ASN A 93 -0.56 -1.91 24.05
N SER A 94 0.21 -0.86 24.30
CA SER A 94 -0.16 0.27 25.14
C SER A 94 -0.72 1.46 24.34
N ILE A 95 -0.93 1.29 23.03
CA ILE A 95 -1.48 2.34 22.16
C ILE A 95 -3.00 2.20 22.08
N THR A 96 -3.72 3.23 22.52
CA THR A 96 -5.17 3.17 22.70
C THR A 96 -5.96 4.10 21.78
N SER A 97 -5.29 4.99 21.04
CA SER A 97 -5.94 5.89 20.08
C SER A 97 -5.11 6.11 18.82
N LEU A 98 -5.80 6.45 17.73
CA LEU A 98 -5.17 6.83 16.48
C LEU A 98 -4.30 8.07 16.65
N SER A 99 -4.76 9.06 17.44
CA SER A 99 -3.98 10.26 17.76
C SER A 99 -2.62 9.95 18.39
N GLN A 100 -2.55 8.93 19.24
CA GLN A 100 -1.29 8.45 19.82
C GLN A 100 -0.44 7.73 18.78
N TYR A 101 -1.05 6.91 17.93
CA TYR A 101 -0.35 6.17 16.87
C TYR A 101 0.30 7.10 15.83
N VAL A 102 -0.43 8.12 15.38
CA VAL A 102 -0.01 9.08 14.34
C VAL A 102 0.89 10.19 14.85
N LYS A 103 1.15 10.26 16.16
CA LYS A 103 1.89 11.36 16.79
C LYS A 103 3.23 11.71 16.12
N PRO A 104 4.07 10.76 15.69
CA PRO A 104 5.31 11.09 14.98
C PRO A 104 5.09 11.88 13.68
N LEU A 105 4.01 11.56 12.95
CA LEU A 105 3.64 12.29 11.72
C LEU A 105 3.12 13.69 12.05
N THR A 106 2.24 13.84 13.05
CA THR A 106 1.72 15.15 13.43
C THR A 106 2.82 16.04 13.99
N ASP A 107 3.72 15.51 14.82
CA ASP A 107 4.88 16.24 15.36
C ASP A 107 5.84 16.70 14.25
N PHE A 108 5.97 15.91 13.18
CA PHE A 108 6.72 16.31 11.99
C PHE A 108 6.02 17.47 11.26
N LEU A 109 4.72 17.35 11.01
CA LEU A 109 3.96 18.38 10.30
C LEU A 109 3.89 19.69 11.09
N GLU A 110 3.73 19.64 12.41
CA GLU A 110 3.74 20.82 13.28
C GLU A 110 5.02 21.65 13.13
N LYS A 111 6.17 21.00 12.95
CA LYS A 111 7.48 21.64 12.82
C LYS A 111 7.76 22.26 11.45
N LEU A 112 6.94 21.97 10.43
CA LEU A 112 7.05 22.63 9.13
C LEU A 112 6.78 24.12 9.27
N THR A 113 7.58 24.92 8.57
CA THR A 113 7.48 26.39 8.58
C THR A 113 6.21 26.88 7.88
N ASP A 114 5.80 28.11 8.17
CA ASP A 114 4.62 28.70 7.53
C ASP A 114 4.80 28.76 6.00
N GLY A 115 3.83 28.21 5.27
CA GLY A 115 3.85 28.10 3.81
C GLY A 115 4.60 26.87 3.28
N GLU A 116 5.33 26.13 4.11
CA GLU A 116 5.93 24.86 3.71
C GLU A 116 4.87 23.77 3.59
N LYS A 117 4.91 23.04 2.47
CA LYS A 117 4.01 21.93 2.18
C LYS A 117 4.77 20.66 1.85
N VAL A 118 4.13 19.53 2.07
CA VAL A 118 4.65 18.20 1.73
C VAL A 118 3.66 17.39 0.89
N ILE A 119 4.16 16.35 0.24
CA ILE A 119 3.36 15.29 -0.36
C ILE A 119 3.30 14.14 0.63
N LEU A 120 2.11 13.85 1.16
CA LEU A 120 1.89 12.70 2.03
C LEU A 120 1.66 11.45 1.18
N VAL A 121 2.33 10.34 1.52
CA VAL A 121 2.11 9.03 0.90
C VAL A 121 1.76 8.04 2.00
N GLY A 122 0.54 7.51 1.99
CA GLY A 122 0.05 6.54 2.96
C GLY A 122 -0.16 5.19 2.30
N HIS A 123 0.44 4.14 2.87
CA HIS A 123 0.22 2.75 2.44
C HIS A 123 -0.71 2.03 3.43
N ASP A 124 -1.65 1.20 2.94
CA ASP A 124 -2.53 0.38 3.79
C ASP A 124 -3.20 1.22 4.91
N PHE A 125 -3.03 0.89 6.19
CA PHE A 125 -3.54 1.61 7.33
C PHE A 125 -2.93 3.02 7.49
N GLY A 126 -1.77 3.25 6.88
CA GLY A 126 -1.18 4.57 6.70
C GLY A 126 -2.10 5.54 5.95
N GLY A 127 -3.05 5.04 5.15
CA GLY A 127 -4.13 5.84 4.56
C GLY A 127 -4.98 6.57 5.60
N ALA A 128 -5.45 5.86 6.62
CA ALA A 128 -6.21 6.45 7.72
C ALA A 128 -5.35 7.46 8.50
N CYS A 129 -4.06 7.16 8.66
CA CYS A 129 -3.10 8.02 9.34
C CYS A 129 -2.88 9.35 8.60
N ILE A 130 -2.71 9.32 7.28
CA ILE A 130 -2.57 10.55 6.49
C ILE A 130 -3.88 11.33 6.41
N SER A 131 -5.04 10.66 6.37
CA SER A 131 -6.34 11.35 6.43
C SER A 131 -6.54 12.08 7.76
N TYR A 132 -6.14 11.47 8.88
CA TYR A 132 -6.12 12.13 10.19
C TYR A 132 -5.21 13.36 10.18
N ALA A 133 -4.00 13.24 9.62
CA ALA A 133 -3.07 14.35 9.51
C ALA A 133 -3.57 15.48 8.59
N MET A 134 -4.25 15.14 7.48
CA MET A 134 -4.87 16.11 6.57
C MET A 134 -6.00 16.90 7.23
N GLU A 135 -6.78 16.26 8.12
CA GLU A 135 -7.81 16.96 8.88
C GLU A 135 -7.22 18.03 9.82
N LEU A 136 -6.06 17.74 10.42
CA LEU A 136 -5.40 18.66 11.35
C LEU A 136 -4.54 19.72 10.66
N PHE A 137 -3.88 19.36 9.55
CA PHE A 137 -2.88 20.21 8.87
C PHE A 137 -3.16 20.37 7.37
N PRO A 138 -4.38 20.72 6.93
CA PRO A 138 -4.73 20.75 5.51
C PRO A 138 -3.85 21.72 4.71
N SER A 139 -3.46 22.84 5.30
CA SER A 139 -2.60 23.85 4.64
C SER A 139 -1.15 23.41 4.45
N LYS A 140 -0.69 22.35 5.14
CA LYS A 140 0.67 21.80 5.06
C LYS A 140 0.78 20.63 4.08
N VAL A 141 -0.33 20.21 3.48
CA VAL A 141 -0.36 19.08 2.54
C VAL A 141 -0.67 19.60 1.14
N SER A 142 0.29 19.46 0.22
CA SER A 142 0.11 19.80 -1.20
C SER A 142 -0.72 18.72 -1.91
N LYS A 143 -0.35 17.46 -1.70
CA LYS A 143 -1.01 16.29 -2.28
C LYS A 143 -0.97 15.13 -1.28
N ALA A 144 -2.00 14.30 -1.30
CA ALA A 144 -2.08 13.06 -0.54
C ALA A 144 -2.21 11.88 -1.51
N ILE A 145 -1.31 10.90 -1.39
CA ILE A 145 -1.24 9.71 -2.24
C ILE A 145 -1.53 8.48 -1.40
N PHE A 146 -2.61 7.79 -1.72
CA PHE A 146 -3.05 6.56 -1.07
C PHE A 146 -2.56 5.37 -1.90
N VAL A 147 -1.67 4.55 -1.37
CA VAL A 147 -1.09 3.39 -2.07
C VAL A 147 -1.69 2.12 -1.48
N ALA A 148 -2.62 1.48 -2.19
CA ALA A 148 -3.36 0.32 -1.66
C ALA A 148 -3.83 0.55 -0.22
N ALA A 149 -4.45 1.71 0.01
CA ALA A 149 -4.59 2.28 1.35
C ALA A 149 -6.04 2.51 1.76
N ALA A 150 -6.25 2.60 3.07
CA ALA A 150 -7.50 2.95 3.73
C ALA A 150 -7.89 4.42 3.43
N MET A 151 -8.52 4.66 2.27
CA MET A 151 -9.06 5.98 1.91
C MET A 151 -10.53 6.06 2.35
N LEU A 152 -10.73 6.31 3.63
CA LEU A 152 -12.00 6.19 4.34
C LEU A 152 -12.87 7.46 4.20
N THR A 153 -14.19 7.31 4.31
CA THR A 153 -15.10 8.44 4.51
C THR A 153 -15.27 8.77 6.00
N SER A 154 -15.76 9.98 6.29
CA SER A 154 -16.06 10.41 7.67
C SER A 154 -17.02 9.43 8.35
N GLY A 155 -16.71 9.03 9.58
CA GLY A 155 -17.45 8.05 10.37
C GLY A 155 -17.06 6.58 10.12
N GLN A 156 -16.08 6.31 9.26
CA GLN A 156 -15.54 4.97 9.03
C GLN A 156 -14.22 4.73 9.76
N SER A 157 -13.99 3.48 10.16
CA SER A 157 -12.72 2.96 10.65
C SER A 157 -12.02 2.11 9.58
N ALA A 158 -10.76 1.76 9.80
CA ALA A 158 -10.04 0.87 8.88
C ALA A 158 -10.64 -0.53 8.85
N LEU A 159 -11.21 -1.01 9.96
CA LEU A 159 -11.95 -2.27 9.98
C LEU A 159 -13.17 -2.25 9.06
N ASP A 160 -13.86 -1.09 8.97
CA ASP A 160 -15.10 -0.97 8.21
C ASP A 160 -14.90 -1.15 6.70
N MET A 161 -13.67 -1.03 6.16
CA MET A 161 -13.41 -1.16 4.72
C MET A 161 -13.76 -2.55 4.15
N PHE A 162 -13.73 -3.58 4.98
CA PHE A 162 -14.04 -4.96 4.58
C PHE A 162 -15.51 -5.34 4.77
N SER A 163 -16.34 -4.45 5.29
CA SER A 163 -17.74 -4.75 5.67
C SER A 163 -18.67 -4.95 4.46
N ASP A 164 -18.39 -4.28 3.34
CA ASP A 164 -19.31 -4.19 2.21
C ASP A 164 -19.12 -5.27 1.14
N LYS A 165 -18.06 -6.09 1.25
CA LYS A 165 -17.79 -7.19 0.32
C LYS A 165 -17.62 -8.48 1.13
N VAL A 166 -18.70 -9.27 1.12
CA VAL A 166 -18.93 -10.52 1.90
C VAL A 166 -18.06 -11.69 1.42
N GLU A 167 -17.27 -11.54 0.35
CA GLU A 167 -16.12 -12.42 0.14
C GLU A 167 -15.06 -12.01 1.16
N SER A 168 -15.24 -12.52 2.38
CA SER A 168 -14.25 -12.45 3.44
C SER A 168 -12.90 -12.75 2.82
N ASN A 169 -11.95 -11.84 3.00
CA ASN A 169 -10.58 -12.13 2.68
C ASN A 169 -10.12 -13.23 3.64
N ASP A 170 -10.42 -14.48 3.29
CA ASP A 170 -10.21 -15.66 4.13
C ASP A 170 -8.75 -15.75 4.55
N LEU A 171 -7.85 -15.29 3.68
CA LEU A 171 -6.42 -15.23 3.96
C LEU A 171 -6.08 -14.18 5.02
N MET A 172 -6.62 -12.95 4.94
CA MET A 172 -6.43 -11.93 5.99
C MET A 172 -6.95 -12.44 7.34
N ARG A 173 -8.16 -13.03 7.36
CA ARG A 173 -8.74 -13.57 8.60
C ARG A 173 -7.91 -14.72 9.18
N GLN A 174 -7.35 -15.59 8.33
CA GLN A 174 -6.48 -16.69 8.78
C GLN A 174 -5.12 -16.19 9.27
N ALA A 175 -4.59 -15.14 8.65
CA ALA A 175 -3.28 -14.61 8.98
C ALA A 175 -3.27 -13.75 10.26
N GLN A 176 -4.39 -13.16 10.66
CA GLN A 176 -4.44 -12.31 11.85
C GLN A 176 -4.36 -13.11 13.15
N VAL A 177 -3.45 -12.70 14.04
CA VAL A 177 -3.29 -13.24 15.40
C VAL A 177 -3.55 -12.12 16.39
N PHE A 178 -4.61 -12.23 17.18
CA PHE A 178 -4.94 -11.22 18.20
C PHE A 178 -4.09 -11.42 19.47
N LEU A 179 -3.53 -10.31 19.96
CA LEU A 179 -2.75 -10.27 21.19
C LEU A 179 -3.58 -9.63 22.31
N TYR A 180 -3.48 -10.18 23.52
CA TYR A 180 -4.28 -9.81 24.68
C TYR A 180 -3.38 -9.46 25.88
N ALA A 181 -2.56 -8.41 25.75
CA ALA A 181 -1.59 -8.05 26.79
C ALA A 181 -2.23 -7.59 28.10
N ASN A 182 -3.51 -7.22 28.06
CA ASN A 182 -4.36 -6.85 29.20
C ASN A 182 -5.19 -8.01 29.78
N GLY A 183 -4.98 -9.25 29.29
CA GLY A 183 -5.68 -10.46 29.73
C GLY A 183 -6.68 -10.98 28.69
N ASN A 184 -6.81 -12.32 28.61
CA ASN A 184 -7.57 -13.01 27.55
C ASN A 184 -9.08 -12.76 27.55
N ASP A 185 -9.64 -12.26 28.66
CA ASP A 185 -11.06 -11.92 28.76
C ASP A 185 -11.37 -10.47 28.32
N GLN A 186 -10.34 -9.71 27.92
CA GLN A 186 -10.46 -8.33 27.45
C GLN A 186 -10.44 -8.24 25.92
N SER A 187 -10.70 -7.05 25.37
CA SER A 187 -10.48 -6.80 23.94
C SER A 187 -8.99 -6.92 23.59
N PRO A 188 -8.64 -7.36 22.37
CA PRO A 188 -7.26 -7.40 21.91
C PRO A 188 -6.58 -6.04 22.06
N THR A 189 -5.29 -6.06 22.42
CA THR A 189 -4.44 -4.86 22.47
C THR A 189 -3.73 -4.63 21.14
N ALA A 190 -3.42 -5.70 20.40
CA ALA A 190 -2.74 -5.62 19.12
C ALA A 190 -3.12 -6.79 18.20
N ILE A 191 -2.78 -6.65 16.91
CA ILE A 191 -2.90 -7.66 15.87
C ILE A 191 -1.48 -7.98 15.39
N ASP A 192 -1.08 -9.24 15.42
CA ASP A 192 0.12 -9.74 14.75
C ASP A 192 -0.29 -10.55 13.51
N PHE A 193 0.69 -10.95 12.70
CA PHE A 193 0.46 -11.81 11.56
C PHE A 193 1.13 -13.18 11.73
N ASP A 194 0.44 -14.24 11.33
CA ASP A 194 1.03 -15.55 11.15
C ASP A 194 2.12 -15.47 10.08
N LYS A 195 3.37 -15.65 10.53
CA LYS A 195 4.56 -15.57 9.69
C LYS A 195 4.56 -16.57 8.54
N SER A 196 3.85 -17.70 8.68
CA SER A 196 3.72 -18.70 7.61
C SER A 196 2.86 -18.21 6.44
N LEU A 197 1.95 -17.26 6.69
CA LEU A 197 1.02 -16.71 5.71
C LEU A 197 1.44 -15.34 5.15
N LEU A 198 2.41 -14.67 5.78
CA LEU A 198 2.91 -13.35 5.35
C LEU A 198 3.31 -13.31 3.87
N ARG A 199 3.95 -14.37 3.38
CA ARG A 199 4.36 -14.46 1.97
C ARG A 199 3.15 -14.34 1.04
N ASP A 200 2.10 -15.09 1.31
CA ASP A 200 0.95 -15.16 0.42
C ASP A 200 0.04 -13.94 0.59
N LEU A 201 -0.03 -13.38 1.80
CA LEU A 201 -0.87 -12.23 2.11
C LEU A 201 -0.28 -10.89 1.61
N LEU A 202 0.97 -10.58 1.99
CA LEU A 202 1.54 -9.24 1.79
C LEU A 202 2.61 -9.17 0.70
N PHE A 203 3.18 -10.32 0.32
CA PHE A 203 4.44 -10.40 -0.42
C PHE A 203 4.40 -11.39 -1.60
N ASN A 204 3.22 -11.68 -2.15
CA ASN A 204 3.03 -12.72 -3.16
C ASN A 204 3.76 -12.42 -4.49
N GLN A 205 4.18 -11.17 -4.71
CA GLN A 205 4.98 -10.74 -5.87
C GLN A 205 6.35 -10.19 -5.48
N SER A 206 6.69 -10.19 -4.18
CA SER A 206 7.89 -9.55 -3.66
C SER A 206 9.11 -10.47 -3.68
N PRO A 207 10.33 -9.92 -3.87
CA PRO A 207 11.56 -10.71 -3.82
C PRO A 207 11.81 -11.34 -2.45
N THR A 208 12.40 -12.54 -2.42
CA THR A 208 12.66 -13.30 -1.18
C THR A 208 13.54 -12.56 -0.17
N LYS A 209 14.47 -11.72 -0.64
CA LYS A 209 15.31 -10.88 0.24
C LYS A 209 14.48 -9.85 1.03
N ASP A 210 13.44 -9.30 0.42
CA ASP A 210 12.58 -8.31 1.05
C ASP A 210 11.60 -8.98 2.02
N ILE A 211 11.18 -10.21 1.71
CA ILE A 211 10.42 -11.06 2.65
C ILE A 211 11.28 -11.40 3.88
N ALA A 212 12.56 -11.72 3.68
CA ALA A 212 13.48 -11.98 4.78
C ALA A 212 13.65 -10.74 5.69
N LEU A 213 13.81 -9.55 5.10
CA LEU A 213 13.81 -8.28 5.82
C LEU A 213 12.51 -8.09 6.62
N ALA A 214 11.35 -8.26 5.97
CA ALA A 214 10.06 -8.11 6.63
C ALA A 214 9.88 -9.06 7.83
N SER A 215 10.32 -10.32 7.70
CA SER A 215 10.14 -11.32 8.75
C SER A 215 10.87 -11.02 10.08
N VAL A 216 11.89 -10.16 10.04
CA VAL A 216 12.67 -9.70 11.20
C VAL A 216 12.37 -8.25 11.61
N SER A 217 11.60 -7.51 10.80
CA SER A 217 11.34 -6.08 11.02
C SER A 217 9.88 -5.76 11.30
N MET A 218 8.94 -6.62 10.89
CA MET A 218 7.54 -6.42 11.18
C MET A 218 7.23 -6.55 12.69
N ARG A 219 6.27 -5.75 13.14
CA ARG A 219 5.83 -5.68 14.54
C ARG A 219 4.30 -5.79 14.61
N PRO A 220 3.72 -6.06 15.79
CA PRO A 220 2.28 -6.01 15.95
C PRO A 220 1.69 -4.61 15.61
N ILE A 221 0.44 -4.62 15.19
CA ILE A 221 -0.41 -3.45 14.87
C ILE A 221 -1.24 -3.11 16.10
N PRO A 222 -1.35 -1.85 16.54
CA PRO A 222 -2.20 -1.51 17.66
C PRO A 222 -3.69 -1.66 17.30
N PHE A 223 -4.46 -2.36 18.12
CA PHE A 223 -5.83 -2.75 17.78
C PHE A 223 -6.82 -1.58 17.83
N PHE A 224 -6.78 -0.77 18.89
CA PHE A 224 -7.74 0.34 19.07
C PHE A 224 -7.69 1.39 17.93
N PRO A 225 -6.51 1.84 17.45
CA PRO A 225 -6.44 2.73 16.29
C PRO A 225 -7.13 2.19 15.03
N VAL A 226 -7.12 0.88 14.80
CA VAL A 226 -7.76 0.25 13.63
C VAL A 226 -9.29 0.34 13.71
N LEU A 227 -9.84 0.34 14.93
CA LEU A 227 -11.28 0.47 15.21
C LEU A 227 -11.77 1.92 15.28
N GLU A 228 -10.84 2.88 15.42
CA GLU A 228 -11.20 4.28 15.61
C GLU A 228 -11.82 4.85 14.32
N LYS A 229 -12.98 5.48 14.46
CA LYS A 229 -13.68 6.12 13.35
C LYS A 229 -13.13 7.51 13.12
N LEU A 230 -12.79 7.82 11.87
CA LEU A 230 -12.29 9.15 11.51
C LEU A 230 -13.41 10.18 11.50
N SER A 231 -13.13 11.39 11.96
CA SER A 231 -13.98 12.57 11.77
C SER A 231 -13.33 13.47 10.73
N LEU A 232 -13.81 13.40 9.49
CA LEU A 232 -13.25 14.14 8.36
C LEU A 232 -14.23 15.22 7.89
N SER A 233 -13.72 16.41 7.61
CA SER A 233 -14.51 17.56 7.13
C SER A 233 -14.18 17.91 5.68
N GLU A 234 -15.14 18.49 4.96
CA GLU A 234 -14.93 19.00 3.60
C GLU A 234 -13.93 20.17 3.58
N THR A 235 -13.93 21.01 4.62
CA THR A 235 -13.08 22.20 4.71
C THR A 235 -11.62 21.87 4.99
N ASN A 236 -11.33 20.75 5.66
CA ASN A 236 -9.95 20.34 5.97
C ASN A 236 -9.56 19.16 5.07
N HIS A 237 -9.83 17.92 5.48
CA HIS A 237 -9.48 16.72 4.70
C HIS A 237 -9.97 16.78 3.25
N GLY A 238 -11.21 17.23 3.04
CA GLY A 238 -11.82 17.37 1.71
C GLY A 238 -11.09 18.36 0.79
N SER A 239 -10.48 19.39 1.35
CA SER A 239 -9.76 20.45 0.61
C SER A 239 -8.42 20.00 0.04
N VAL A 240 -7.83 18.93 0.58
CA VAL A 240 -6.54 18.40 0.12
C VAL A 240 -6.75 17.56 -1.14
N ARG A 241 -5.89 17.76 -2.14
CA ARG A 241 -5.88 16.98 -3.37
C ARG A 241 -5.44 15.54 -3.10
N ARG A 242 -6.31 14.58 -3.44
CA ARG A 242 -6.09 13.15 -3.17
C ARG A 242 -5.87 12.37 -4.46
N PHE A 243 -4.94 11.44 -4.42
CA PHE A 243 -4.62 10.52 -5.51
C PHE A 243 -4.58 9.10 -4.96
N TYR A 244 -4.95 8.12 -5.78
CA TYR A 244 -4.95 6.72 -5.37
C TYR A 244 -4.10 5.88 -6.32
N ILE A 245 -3.30 4.96 -5.78
CA ILE A 245 -2.53 3.97 -6.52
C ILE A 245 -3.06 2.59 -6.13
N GLU A 246 -3.74 1.95 -7.08
CA GLU A 246 -4.28 0.60 -6.93
C GLU A 246 -3.21 -0.46 -7.20
N THR A 247 -3.22 -1.52 -6.40
CA THR A 247 -2.35 -2.70 -6.54
C THR A 247 -3.18 -3.91 -6.95
N VAL A 248 -2.90 -4.46 -8.14
CA VAL A 248 -3.79 -5.44 -8.76
C VAL A 248 -3.68 -6.84 -8.17
N GLU A 249 -2.48 -7.24 -7.71
CA GLU A 249 -2.21 -8.58 -7.15
C GLU A 249 -2.25 -8.56 -5.62
N ASP A 250 -3.00 -7.63 -5.04
CA ASP A 250 -3.08 -7.41 -3.61
C ASP A 250 -4.03 -8.42 -2.94
N ASN A 251 -3.44 -9.29 -2.11
CA ASN A 251 -4.17 -10.28 -1.35
C ASN A 251 -4.60 -9.79 0.04
N ALA A 252 -4.19 -8.61 0.50
CA ALA A 252 -4.55 -8.08 1.80
C ALA A 252 -5.72 -7.08 1.70
N ILE A 253 -5.68 -6.18 0.73
CA ILE A 253 -6.79 -5.31 0.33
C ILE A 253 -7.09 -5.63 -1.14
N PRO A 254 -7.99 -6.60 -1.43
CA PRO A 254 -8.32 -6.98 -2.78
C PRO A 254 -8.74 -5.79 -3.64
N ILE A 255 -8.42 -5.82 -4.94
CA ILE A 255 -8.72 -4.71 -5.86
C ILE A 255 -10.18 -4.25 -5.80
N ALA A 256 -11.11 -5.20 -5.63
CA ALA A 256 -12.53 -4.90 -5.48
C ALA A 256 -12.83 -4.02 -4.23
N VAL A 257 -12.09 -4.19 -3.14
CA VAL A 257 -12.21 -3.35 -1.94
C VAL A 257 -11.60 -1.97 -2.19
N GLN A 258 -10.43 -1.90 -2.84
CA GLN A 258 -9.80 -0.62 -3.24
C GLN A 258 -10.73 0.22 -4.13
N GLU A 259 -11.26 -0.38 -5.20
CA GLU A 259 -12.23 0.26 -6.10
C GLU A 259 -13.49 0.72 -5.35
N SER A 260 -13.96 -0.06 -4.36
CA SER A 260 -15.11 0.34 -3.56
C SER A 260 -14.85 1.59 -2.72
N MET A 261 -13.64 1.74 -2.17
CA MET A 261 -13.26 2.94 -1.43
C MET A 261 -13.15 4.15 -2.36
N VAL A 262 -12.47 3.99 -3.49
CA VAL A 262 -12.33 5.01 -4.54
C VAL A 262 -13.70 5.49 -5.04
N ASN A 263 -14.66 4.58 -5.25
CA ASN A 263 -16.00 4.96 -5.71
C ASN A 263 -16.82 5.73 -4.66
N LYS A 264 -16.60 5.48 -3.36
CA LYS A 264 -17.31 6.16 -2.26
C LYS A 264 -16.73 7.54 -1.96
N SER A 265 -15.41 7.71 -2.11
CA SER A 265 -14.72 8.98 -1.95
C SER A 265 -13.76 9.19 -3.13
N PRO A 266 -14.27 9.69 -4.27
CA PRO A 266 -13.46 9.83 -5.47
C PRO A 266 -12.22 10.71 -5.22
N PRO A 267 -11.01 10.21 -5.52
CA PRO A 267 -9.81 11.03 -5.58
C PRO A 267 -9.80 11.80 -6.91
N GLU A 268 -8.85 12.73 -7.05
CA GLU A 268 -8.67 13.48 -8.30
C GLU A 268 -8.26 12.57 -9.46
N GLN A 269 -7.39 11.59 -9.20
CA GLN A 269 -6.96 10.60 -10.18
C GLN A 269 -6.58 9.28 -9.51
N VAL A 270 -6.81 8.18 -10.25
CA VAL A 270 -6.46 6.80 -9.87
C VAL A 270 -5.41 6.26 -10.84
N PHE A 271 -4.39 5.60 -10.30
CA PHE A 271 -3.30 4.97 -11.03
C PHE A 271 -3.30 3.46 -10.75
N ILE A 272 -3.14 2.64 -11.78
CA ILE A 272 -3.21 1.18 -11.65
C ILE A 272 -1.82 0.57 -11.77
N LEU A 273 -1.31 0.02 -10.66
CA LEU A 273 0.00 -0.62 -10.58
C LEU A 273 -0.12 -2.14 -10.79
N LYS A 274 -0.07 -2.55 -12.05
CA LYS A 274 -0.20 -3.96 -12.44
C LYS A 274 0.97 -4.81 -11.95
N GLY A 275 0.66 -6.01 -11.45
CA GLY A 275 1.66 -6.96 -10.96
C GLY A 275 2.28 -6.59 -9.62
N ALA A 276 1.81 -5.53 -8.96
CA ALA A 276 2.18 -5.23 -7.57
C ALA A 276 1.28 -6.03 -6.61
N ASP A 277 1.93 -6.64 -5.62
CA ASP A 277 1.25 -7.14 -4.43
C ASP A 277 0.90 -5.98 -3.48
N HIS A 278 0.47 -6.33 -2.27
CA HIS A 278 0.20 -5.36 -1.20
C HIS A 278 1.41 -4.49 -0.82
N SER A 279 2.63 -4.92 -1.16
CA SER A 279 3.88 -4.26 -0.81
C SER A 279 4.58 -3.71 -2.06
N PRO A 280 4.00 -2.73 -2.78
CA PRO A 280 4.52 -2.25 -4.06
C PRO A 280 5.92 -1.62 -3.93
N PHE A 281 6.29 -1.12 -2.76
CA PHE A 281 7.65 -0.66 -2.44
C PHE A 281 8.69 -1.80 -2.49
N PHE A 282 8.28 -3.06 -2.45
CA PHE A 282 9.15 -4.23 -2.66
C PHE A 282 8.98 -4.89 -4.01
N SER A 283 7.74 -5.17 -4.42
CA SER A 283 7.42 -5.93 -5.65
C SER A 283 7.60 -5.11 -6.92
N LYS A 284 7.25 -3.81 -6.89
CA LYS A 284 7.28 -2.91 -8.06
C LYS A 284 7.86 -1.51 -7.75
N PRO A 285 9.04 -1.39 -7.12
CA PRO A 285 9.56 -0.11 -6.63
C PRO A 285 9.77 0.94 -7.73
N GLN A 286 10.25 0.55 -8.92
CA GLN A 286 10.47 1.50 -10.02
C GLN A 286 9.15 2.04 -10.60
N ALA A 287 8.14 1.18 -10.71
CA ALA A 287 6.84 1.59 -11.23
C ALA A 287 6.07 2.44 -10.20
N LEU A 288 6.17 2.11 -8.91
CA LEU A 288 5.68 2.97 -7.83
C LEU A 288 6.36 4.35 -7.86
N HIS A 289 7.70 4.38 -7.93
CA HIS A 289 8.47 5.62 -8.05
C HIS A 289 8.00 6.49 -9.23
N LYS A 290 7.81 5.88 -10.41
CA LYS A 290 7.29 6.59 -11.59
C LYS A 290 5.96 7.30 -11.29
N PHE A 291 5.00 6.62 -10.67
CA PHE A 291 3.71 7.22 -10.31
C PHE A 291 3.84 8.32 -9.26
N LEU A 292 4.69 8.15 -8.24
CA LEU A 292 4.93 9.20 -7.26
C LEU A 292 5.49 10.48 -7.91
N VAL A 293 6.48 10.33 -8.80
CA VAL A 293 7.05 11.46 -9.55
C VAL A 293 6.02 12.08 -10.49
N GLU A 294 5.23 11.28 -11.19
CA GLU A 294 4.16 11.75 -12.08
C GLU A 294 3.13 12.59 -11.31
N ILE A 295 2.61 12.05 -10.19
CA ILE A 295 1.64 12.76 -9.35
C ILE A 295 2.22 14.05 -8.78
N SER A 296 3.49 14.05 -8.35
CA SER A 296 4.12 15.27 -7.80
C SER A 296 4.09 16.44 -8.77
N ARG A 297 4.13 16.15 -10.08
CA ARG A 297 4.19 17.11 -11.19
C ARG A 297 2.83 17.58 -11.68
N LEU A 298 1.75 16.97 -11.22
CA LEU A 298 0.41 17.43 -11.59
C LEU A 298 0.22 18.87 -11.07
N PRO A 299 -0.23 19.80 -11.93
CA PRO A 299 -0.41 21.20 -11.58
C PRO A 299 -1.47 21.35 -10.50
#